data_AF-A0A2W1AFD8-F1
#
_entry.id   AF-A0A2W1AFD8-F1
#
_cell.length_a   1.000
_cell.length_b   1.000
_cell.length_c   1.000
_cell.angle_alpha   90.00
_cell.angle_beta   90.00
_cell.angle_gamma   90.00
#
_symmetry.space_group_name_H-M   'P 1'
#
loop_
_entity.id
_entity.type
_entity.pdbx_description
1 polymer ?
#
loop_
_entity_poly.entity_id
_entity_poly.type
_entity_poly.pdbx_seq_one_letter_code
_entity_poly.pdbx_strand_id
1 'polypeptide(L)' 'MPVLYSDITNFIGEFWAVSVTGYIMDGGPAFKNYHYSHDWIKENDPDVYDLITRYFPTEKWNYCPESR' A
#
# COMPACT_ATOMS: atom_id res chain seq x y z
N MET A 1 -12.37 7.60 28.06
CA MET A 1 -11.08 7.09 27.55
C MET A 1 -11.00 7.34 26.03
N PRO A 2 -10.58 8.54 25.57
CA PRO A 2 -10.55 8.86 24.13
C PRO A 2 -9.22 8.50 23.43
N VAL A 3 -8.12 8.39 24.19
CA VAL A 3 -6.75 8.31 23.64
C VAL A 3 -6.48 6.99 22.90
N LEU A 4 -7.01 5.86 23.39
CA LEU A 4 -6.82 4.56 22.76
C LEU A 4 -7.43 4.47 21.35
N TYR A 5 -8.56 5.14 21.13
CA TYR A 5 -9.29 5.08 19.87
C TYR A 5 -8.63 5.93 18.77
N SER A 6 -8.07 7.08 19.12
CA SER A 6 -7.32 7.91 18.16
C SER A 6 -6.06 7.18 17.68
N ASP A 7 -5.34 6.50 18.58
CA ASP A 7 -4.08 5.85 18.24
C ASP A 7 -4.29 4.63 17.35
N ILE A 8 -5.33 3.82 17.61
CA ILE A 8 -5.67 2.68 16.76
C ILE A 8 -6.13 3.14 15.36
N THR A 9 -6.94 4.19 15.29
CA THR A 9 -7.42 4.72 14.00
C THR A 9 -6.25 5.28 13.18
N ASN A 10 -5.33 6.00 13.82
CA ASN A 10 -4.12 6.50 13.16
C ASN A 10 -3.24 5.36 12.67
N PHE A 11 -3.04 4.32 13.48
CA PHE A 11 -2.25 3.15 13.09
C PHE A 11 -2.84 2.44 11.87
N ILE A 12 -4.15 2.16 11.89
CA ILE A 12 -4.83 1.48 10.77
C ILE A 12 -4.78 2.35 9.50
N GLY A 13 -4.98 3.67 9.64
CA GLY A 13 -4.91 4.61 8.53
C GLY A 13 -3.53 4.66 7.89
N GLU A 14 -2.48 4.74 8.72
CA GLU A 14 -1.09 4.76 8.25
C GLU A 14 -0.69 3.44 7.60
N PHE A 15 -1.10 2.31 8.20
CA PHE A 15 -0.89 0.98 7.62
C PHE A 15 -1.47 0.91 6.21
N TRP A 16 -2.75 1.27 6.05
CA TRP A 16 -3.41 1.31 4.74
C TRP A 16 -2.71 2.25 3.76
N ALA A 17 -2.36 3.46 4.19
CA ALA A 17 -1.69 4.44 3.35
C ALA A 17 -0.34 3.94 2.85
N VAL A 18 0.45 3.28 3.70
CA VAL A 18 1.75 2.73 3.30
C VAL A 18 1.59 1.53 2.37
N SER A 19 0.66 0.61 2.65
CA SER A 19 0.39 -0.54 1.78
C SER A 19 -0.03 -0.11 0.38
N VAL A 20 -0.97 0.83 0.28
CA VAL A 20 -1.44 1.36 -1.02
C VAL A 20 -0.34 2.15 -1.73
N THR A 21 0.42 2.98 -1.03
CA THR A 21 1.53 3.72 -1.63
C THR A 21 2.54 2.77 -2.25
N GLY A 22 2.91 1.74 -1.49
CA GLY A 22 3.88 0.76 -1.93
C GLY A 22 3.39 -0.09 -3.11
N TYR A 23 2.11 -0.46 -3.10
CA TYR A 23 1.46 -1.11 -4.25
C TYR A 23 1.49 -0.21 -5.50
N ILE A 24 1.01 1.03 -5.41
CA ILE A 24 0.92 1.93 -6.57
C ILE A 24 2.30 2.27 -7.15
N MET A 25 3.29 2.47 -6.27
CA MET A 25 4.63 2.88 -6.68
C MET A 25 5.46 1.71 -7.22
N ASP A 26 5.25 0.50 -6.70
CA ASP A 26 5.99 -0.73 -7.04
C ASP A 26 7.51 -0.51 -7.16
N GLY A 27 8.05 0.30 -6.23
CA GLY A 27 9.37 0.93 -6.35
C GLY A 27 10.55 0.07 -5.87
N GLY A 28 10.29 -1.13 -5.34
CA GLY A 28 11.31 -2.03 -4.82
C GLY A 28 11.92 -1.60 -3.48
N PRO A 29 12.81 -2.41 -2.90
CA PRO A 29 13.32 -2.22 -1.53
C PRO A 29 14.16 -0.95 -1.33
N ALA A 30 14.60 -0.30 -2.42
CA ALA A 30 15.27 1.00 -2.35
C ALA A 30 14.32 2.16 -2.01
N PHE A 31 13.02 1.98 -2.26
CA PHE A 31 11.98 2.98 -1.98
C PHE A 31 11.52 2.92 -0.52
N LYS A 32 11.25 1.71 0.00
CA LYS A 32 10.83 1.45 1.40
C LYS A 32 11.29 0.06 1.83
N ASN A 33 11.43 -0.15 3.14
CA ASN A 33 11.85 -1.44 3.71
C ASN A 33 10.72 -2.47 3.82
N TYR A 34 9.46 -2.06 3.66
CA TYR A 34 8.27 -2.90 3.73
C TYR A 34 7.22 -2.39 2.75
N HIS A 35 6.30 -3.28 2.35
CA HIS A 35 5.23 -3.00 1.38
C HIS A 35 5.74 -2.41 0.05
N TYR A 36 6.99 -2.63 -0.33
CA TYR A 36 7.64 -1.86 -1.40
C TYR A 36 7.36 -2.32 -2.83
N SER A 37 6.69 -3.47 -3.00
CA SER A 37 6.30 -4.03 -4.30
C SER A 37 5.03 -4.87 -4.18
N HIS A 38 4.40 -5.15 -5.32
CA HIS A 38 3.26 -6.07 -5.38
C HIS A 38 3.60 -7.44 -4.77
N ASP A 39 4.75 -8.01 -5.14
CA ASP A 39 5.18 -9.33 -4.69
C ASP A 39 5.42 -9.36 -3.18
N TRP A 40 6.05 -8.32 -2.62
CA TRP A 40 6.28 -8.27 -1.18
C TRP A 40 4.96 -8.26 -0.40
N ILE A 41 3.99 -7.45 -0.83
CA ILE A 41 2.68 -7.37 -0.17
C ILE A 41 1.96 -8.72 -0.30
N LYS A 42 1.98 -9.34 -1.48
CA LYS A 42 1.35 -10.64 -1.71
C LYS A 42 1.93 -11.76 -0.87
N GLU A 43 3.25 -11.76 -0.66
CA GLU A 43 3.95 -12.78 0.11
C GLU A 43 3.78 -12.59 1.63
N ASN A 44 3.80 -11.35 2.11
CA ASN A 44 3.82 -11.05 3.55
C ASN A 44 2.45 -10.74 4.12
N ASP A 45 1.56 -10.11 3.35
CA ASP A 45 0.24 -9.62 3.76
C ASP A 45 -0.84 -9.95 2.69
N PRO A 46 -1.12 -11.24 2.40
CA PRO A 46 -1.98 -11.66 1.28
C PRO A 46 -3.41 -11.10 1.37
N ASP A 47 -3.99 -10.99 2.56
CA ASP A 47 -5.32 -10.40 2.75
C ASP A 47 -5.34 -8.90 2.41
N VAL A 48 -4.23 -8.20 2.66
CA VAL A 48 -4.06 -6.79 2.28
C VAL A 48 -3.90 -6.66 0.78
N TYR A 49 -3.13 -7.55 0.15
CA TYR A 49 -3.03 -7.62 -1.30
C TYR A 49 -4.41 -7.83 -1.96
N ASP A 50 -5.20 -8.78 -1.47
CA ASP A 50 -6.56 -9.04 -1.96
C ASP A 50 -7.49 -7.83 -1.76
N LEU A 51 -7.36 -7.13 -0.63
CA LEU A 51 -8.11 -5.90 -0.38
C LEU A 51 -7.72 -4.76 -1.33
N ILE A 52 -6.42 -4.55 -1.57
CA ILE A 52 -5.93 -3.51 -2.47
C ILE A 52 -6.36 -3.80 -3.91
N THR A 53 -6.17 -5.03 -4.39
CA THR A 53 -6.51 -5.44 -5.76
C THR A 53 -8.02 -5.42 -6.05
N ARG A 54 -8.87 -5.40 -5.02
CA ARG A 54 -10.30 -5.14 -5.16
C ARG A 54 -10.61 -3.72 -5.64
N TYR A 55 -9.76 -2.75 -5.34
CA TYR A 55 -9.99 -1.33 -5.62
C TYR A 55 -9.00 -0.71 -6.62
N PHE A 56 -7.83 -1.33 -6.83
CA PHE A 56 -6.78 -0.82 -7.70
C PHE A 56 -6.45 -1.81 -8.82
N PRO A 57 -5.98 -1.34 -9.99
CA PRO A 57 -5.57 -2.20 -11.10
C PRO A 57 -4.43 -3.16 -10.71
N THR A 58 -4.50 -4.41 -11.18
CA THR A 58 -3.41 -5.41 -11.07
C THR A 58 -2.41 -5.32 -12.21
N GLU A 59 -2.79 -4.68 -13.31
CA GLU A 59 -1.91 -4.41 -14.43
C GLU A 59 -1.12 -3.11 -14.18
N LYS A 60 0.04 -2.99 -14.83
CA LYS A 60 0.92 -1.83 -14.67
C LYS A 60 0.15 -0.55 -14.97
N TRP A 61 0.05 0.31 -13.96
CA TRP A 61 -0.71 1.55 -14.05
C TRP A 61 0.24 2.75 -13.97
N ASN A 62 0.35 3.50 -15.07
CA ASN A 62 1.07 4.78 -15.06
C ASN A 62 0.14 5.86 -14.48
N TYR A 63 0.26 6.08 -13.16
CA TYR A 63 -0.46 7.16 -12.47
C TYR A 63 -0.12 8.55 -13.04
N CYS A 64 1.11 8.72 -13.54
CA CYS A 64 1.51 9.89 -14.31
C CYS A 64 1.69 9.47 -15.78
N PRO A 65 0.72 9.77 -16.68
CA PRO A 65 1.01 9.69 -18.11
C PRO A 65 2.17 10.66 -18.37
N GLU A 66 3.20 10.22 -19.10
CA GLU A 66 4.27 11.11 -19.52
C GLU A 66 3.64 12.38 -20.09
N SER A 67 3.89 13.52 -19.43
CA SER A 67 3.43 14.81 -19.90
C SER A 67 3.95 15.00 -21.32
N ARG A 68 3.04 14.99 -22.29
CA ARG A 68 3.32 15.45 -23.66
C ARG A 68 3.76 16.91 -23.65
#